data_AF-A0A9X9PWV0-F1
#
_entry.id   AF-A0A9X9PWV0-F1
#
_cell.length_a   1.000
_cell.length_b   1.000
_cell.length_c   1.000
_cell.angle_alpha   90.00
_cell.angle_beta   90.00
_cell.angle_gamma   90.00
#
_symmetry.space_group_name_H-M   'P 1'
#
loop_
_entity.id
_entity.type
_entity.pdbx_description
1 polymer ?
#
loop_
_entity_poly.entity_id
_entity_poly.type
_entity_poly.pdbx_seq_one_letter_code
_entity_poly.pdbx_strand_id
1 'polypeptide(L)'
;MENSGPCQPFQCLMQGVCYSSNMTLTTGDGKQLKYQQKGCAPSCNEVSRIMQQLSEMSPLGVLDHAGLQGQPKFESQGLMCCEKDLCNGGPGHLGPGGQLLLSLGPVLLWALL
;
A
#
# COMPACT_ATOMS: atom_id res chain seq x y z
N MET A 1 11.05 -9.90 3.91
CA MET A 1 9.72 -9.29 3.83
C MET A 1 8.77 -10.45 3.59
N GLU A 2 7.99 -10.81 4.60
CA GLU A 2 7.12 -11.98 4.52
C GLU A 2 5.99 -11.64 3.54
N ASN A 3 5.86 -12.41 2.45
CA ASN A 3 4.93 -12.12 1.38
C ASN A 3 3.54 -12.60 1.79
N SER A 4 2.72 -11.70 2.35
CA SER A 4 1.36 -11.96 2.84
C SER A 4 0.32 -12.22 1.73
N GLY A 5 0.75 -12.69 0.56
CA GLY A 5 -0.10 -12.94 -0.60
C GLY A 5 -0.28 -11.72 -1.52
N PRO A 6 -0.86 -11.92 -2.72
CA PRO A 6 -1.04 -10.85 -3.69
C PRO A 6 -2.11 -9.84 -3.23
N CYS A 7 -1.79 -8.55 -3.30
CA CYS A 7 -2.77 -7.48 -3.06
C CYS A 7 -3.90 -7.54 -4.10
N GLN A 8 -5.14 -7.41 -3.65
CA GLN A 8 -6.30 -7.25 -4.54
C GLN A 8 -6.72 -5.77 -4.58
N PRO A 9 -6.98 -5.20 -5.77
CA PRO A 9 -7.58 -3.88 -5.89
C PRO A 9 -8.97 -3.86 -5.24
N PHE A 10 -9.34 -2.73 -4.64
CA PHE A 10 -10.68 -2.50 -4.12
C PHE A 10 -11.07 -1.03 -4.35
N GLN A 11 -12.38 -0.77 -4.37
CA GLN A 11 -12.91 0.58 -4.54
C GLN A 11 -12.93 1.34 -3.21
N CYS A 12 -12.39 2.56 -3.19
CA CYS A 12 -12.48 3.42 -2.02
C CYS A 12 -13.94 3.79 -1.75
N LEU A 13 -14.41 3.59 -0.51
CA LEU A 13 -15.80 3.88 -0.11
C LEU A 13 -16.12 5.38 -0.06
N MET A 14 -15.10 6.23 0.01
CA MET A 14 -15.21 7.67 0.05
C MET A 14 -14.18 8.28 -0.91
N GLN A 15 -14.47 9.49 -1.39
CA GLN A 15 -13.46 10.29 -2.08
C GLN A 15 -12.32 10.61 -1.11
N GLY A 16 -11.08 10.50 -1.58
CA GLY A 16 -9.90 10.67 -0.74
C GLY A 16 -8.62 10.33 -1.48
N VAL A 17 -7.60 9.93 -0.74
CA VAL A 17 -6.29 9.57 -1.28
C VAL A 17 -6.04 8.07 -1.13
N CYS A 18 -5.30 7.49 -2.07
CA CYS A 18 -4.62 6.23 -1.86
C CYS A 18 -3.36 6.46 -1.03
N TYR A 19 -3.00 5.50 -0.18
CA TYR A 19 -1.73 5.52 0.56
C TYR A 19 -0.99 4.19 0.46
N SER A 20 0.32 4.26 0.69
CA SER A 20 1.21 3.12 0.92
C SER A 20 2.20 3.47 2.03
N SER A 21 2.50 2.54 2.92
CA SER A 21 3.49 2.70 4.00
C SER A 21 4.13 1.37 4.36
N ASN A 22 5.41 1.40 4.73
CA ASN A 22 6.10 0.22 5.24
C ASN A 22 5.92 0.17 6.75
N MET A 23 5.41 -0.95 7.23
CA MET A 23 5.12 -1.19 8.64
C MET A 23 6.10 -2.23 9.20
N THR A 24 6.61 -1.98 10.40
CA THR A 24 7.36 -2.94 11.20
C THR A 24 6.61 -3.16 12.50
N LEU A 25 6.19 -4.39 12.74
CA LEU A 25 5.66 -4.85 14.01
C LEU A 25 6.75 -5.62 14.74
N THR A 26 7.19 -5.11 15.89
CA THR A 26 8.06 -5.86 16.80
C THR A 26 7.18 -6.53 17.83
N THR A 27 7.19 -7.86 17.91
CA THR A 27 6.46 -8.65 18.91
C THR A 27 7.19 -8.63 20.27
N GLY A 28 6.51 -9.04 21.34
CA GLY A 28 7.11 -9.06 22.69
C GLY A 28 8.38 -9.92 22.79
N ASP A 29 8.46 -11.01 22.03
CA ASP A 29 9.67 -11.86 21.91
C ASP A 29 10.76 -11.25 21.02
N GLY A 30 10.63 -9.97 20.64
CA GLY A 30 11.62 -9.22 19.87
C GLY A 30 11.65 -9.51 18.37
N LYS A 31 10.76 -10.39 17.87
CA LYS A 31 10.70 -10.68 16.43
C LYS A 31 10.10 -9.50 15.67
N GLN A 32 10.65 -9.22 14.50
CA GLN A 32 10.18 -8.14 13.64
C GLN A 32 9.44 -8.70 12.42
N LEU A 33 8.18 -8.33 12.29
CA LEU A 33 7.34 -8.58 11.13
C LEU A 33 7.29 -7.31 10.29
N LYS A 34 7.86 -7.36 9.08
CA LYS A 34 7.88 -6.24 8.13
C LYS A 34 6.90 -6.49 7.01
N TYR A 35 5.96 -5.57 6.80
CA TYR A 35 4.92 -5.66 5.78
C TYR A 35 4.62 -4.28 5.17
N GLN A 36 4.00 -4.27 3.99
CA GLN A 36 3.56 -3.03 3.35
C GLN A 36 2.05 -2.90 3.53
N GLN A 37 1.61 -1.77 4.08
CA GLN A 37 0.20 -1.45 4.20
C GLN A 37 -0.20 -0.49 3.08
N LYS A 38 -1.31 -0.78 2.41
CA LYS A 38 -1.91 0.05 1.37
C LYS A 38 -3.40 0.19 1.62
N GLY A 39 -3.96 1.32 1.21
CA GLY A 39 -5.40 1.51 1.26
C GLY A 39 -5.84 2.88 0.79
N CYS A 40 -7.05 3.26 1.17
CA CYS A 40 -7.60 4.60 0.95
C CYS A 40 -7.84 5.29 2.29
N ALA A 41 -7.77 6.61 2.31
CA ALA A 41 -8.13 7.44 3.46
C ALA A 41 -8.71 8.78 3.01
N PRO A 42 -9.48 9.49 3.86
CA PRO A 42 -10.02 10.80 3.50
C PRO A 42 -8.93 11.84 3.20
N SER A 43 -7.78 11.76 3.89
CA SER A 43 -6.62 12.62 3.61
C SER A 43 -5.30 11.97 4.02
N CYS A 44 -4.18 12.45 3.45
CA CYS A 44 -2.85 11.97 3.83
C CYS A 44 -2.49 12.30 5.29
N ASN A 45 -2.92 13.47 5.77
CA ASN A 45 -2.69 13.90 7.14
C ASN A 45 -3.37 12.97 8.15
N GLU A 46 -4.56 12.48 7.82
CA GLU A 46 -5.28 11.51 8.65
C GLU A 46 -4.53 10.17 8.75
N VAL A 47 -3.96 9.68 7.64
CA VAL A 47 -3.10 8.48 7.65
C VAL A 47 -1.88 8.70 8.55
N SER A 48 -1.19 9.84 8.41
CA SER A 48 -0.03 10.17 9.23
C SER A 48 -0.38 10.18 10.72
N ARG A 49 -1.51 10.78 11.09
CA ARG A 49 -1.99 10.83 12.47
C ARG A 49 -2.28 9.45 13.02
N ILE A 50 -2.97 8.60 12.26
CA ILE A 50 -3.29 7.22 12.67
C ILE A 50 -2.00 6.40 12.86
N MET A 51 -1.04 6.52 11.95
CA MET A 51 0.24 5.82 12.05
C MET A 51 1.05 6.27 13.27
N GLN A 52 1.05 7.57 13.57
CA GLN A 52 1.66 8.09 14.78
C GLN A 52 0.98 7.54 16.04
N GLN A 53 -0.36 7.57 16.09
CA GLN A 53 -1.12 7.01 17.20
C GLN A 53 -0.85 5.52 17.41
N LEU A 54 -0.74 4.74 16.33
CA LEU A 54 -0.36 3.31 16.41
C LEU A 54 1.04 3.11 16.98
N SER A 55 2.00 3.99 16.66
CA SER A 55 3.35 3.93 17.22
C SER A 55 3.42 4.31 18.70
N GLU A 56 2.49 5.16 19.15
CA GLU A 56 2.38 5.64 20.53
C GLU A 56 1.49 4.72 21.39
N MET A 57 0.62 3.91 20.76
CA MET A 57 -0.20 2.91 21.45
C MET A 57 0.69 1.82 22.04
N SER A 58 0.99 1.96 23.32
CA SER A 58 1.30 0.81 24.17
C SER A 58 0.05 -0.08 24.25
N PRO A 59 0.15 -1.40 24.04
CA PRO A 59 -1.02 -2.26 23.95
C PRO A 59 -1.59 -2.49 25.34
N LEU A 60 -2.59 -1.68 25.70
CA LEU A 60 -3.58 -2.08 26.69
C LEU A 60 -4.52 -3.08 26.00
N GLY A 61 -4.22 -4.37 26.15
CA GLY A 61 -5.26 -5.39 26.33
C GLY A 61 -5.72 -6.25 25.13
N VAL A 62 -5.06 -6.27 23.97
CA VAL A 62 -5.54 -7.10 22.82
C VAL A 62 -4.68 -8.33 22.50
N LEU A 63 -3.45 -8.45 23.06
CA LEU A 63 -2.53 -9.57 22.76
C LEU A 63 -2.06 -10.36 23.99
N ASP A 64 -2.77 -10.26 25.12
CA ASP A 64 -2.46 -11.03 26.35
C ASP A 64 -2.81 -12.53 26.23
N HIS A 65 -3.49 -12.96 25.17
CA HIS A 65 -3.87 -14.37 25.00
C HIS A 65 -2.76 -15.28 24.44
N ALA A 66 -1.58 -14.74 24.09
CA ALA A 66 -0.50 -15.52 23.47
C ALA A 66 0.73 -15.74 24.36
N GLY A 67 0.73 -15.27 25.63
CA GLY A 67 1.89 -15.43 26.51
C GLY A 67 3.16 -14.70 26.04
N LEU A 68 2.99 -13.68 25.17
CA LEU A 68 4.09 -12.86 24.66
C LEU A 68 4.50 -11.86 25.75
N GLN A 69 5.54 -12.19 26.51
CA GLN A 69 6.20 -11.22 27.38
C GLN A 69 6.75 -10.08 26.52
N GLY A 70 6.28 -8.85 26.72
CA GLY A 70 6.77 -7.64 26.06
C GLY A 70 5.69 -6.86 25.30
N GLN A 71 5.79 -5.54 25.28
CA GLN A 71 4.86 -4.66 24.57
C GLN A 71 5.16 -4.68 23.07
N PRO A 72 4.25 -5.13 22.19
CA PRO A 72 4.46 -4.99 20.76
C PRO A 72 4.59 -3.52 20.35
N LYS A 73 5.56 -3.23 19.48
CA LYS A 73 5.87 -1.90 18.97
C LYS A 73 5.54 -1.83 17.49
N PHE A 74 4.84 -0.77 17.10
CA PHE A 74 4.54 -0.47 15.69
C PHE A 74 5.39 0.70 15.20
N GLU A 75 5.98 0.54 14.01
CA GLU A 75 6.75 1.59 13.35
C GLU A 75 6.32 1.69 11.89
N SER A 76 5.99 2.90 11.44
CA SER A 76 5.66 3.19 10.04
C SER A 76 6.77 4.02 9.39
N GLN A 77 7.14 3.72 8.15
CA GLN A 77 8.14 4.48 7.39
C GLN A 77 7.71 4.65 5.93
N GLY A 78 8.09 5.79 5.33
CA GLY A 78 7.90 6.04 3.91
C GLY A 78 6.43 6.16 3.50
N LEU A 79 5.61 6.85 4.30
CA LEU A 79 4.23 7.16 3.94
C LEU A 79 4.20 7.93 2.62
N MET A 80 3.51 7.35 1.64
CA MET A 80 3.25 7.93 0.33
C MET A 80 1.74 8.05 0.15
N CYS A 81 1.28 9.20 -0.35
CA CYS A 81 -0.13 9.45 -0.66
C CYS A 81 -0.27 9.98 -2.08
N CYS A 82 -1.36 9.65 -2.75
CA CYS A 82 -1.64 10.08 -4.11
C CYS A 82 -3.15 9.97 -4.41
N GLU A 83 -3.61 10.72 -5.42
CA GLU A 83 -5.06 10.88 -5.69
C GLU A 83 -5.57 10.07 -6.88
N LYS A 84 -4.67 9.59 -7.76
CA LYS A 84 -5.05 8.85 -8.96
C LYS A 84 -5.44 7.41 -8.62
N ASP A 85 -6.36 6.84 -9.39
CA ASP A 85 -6.72 5.43 -9.23
C ASP A 85 -5.48 4.52 -9.27
N LEU A 86 -5.39 3.62 -8.30
CA LEU A 86 -4.33 2.61 -8.16
C LEU A 86 -2.90 3.17 -8.07
N CYS A 87 -2.72 4.47 -7.76
CA CYS A 87 -1.41 5.11 -7.71
C CYS A 87 -0.49 4.61 -6.58
N ASN A 88 -1.05 3.89 -5.59
CA ASN A 88 -0.29 3.20 -4.55
C ASN A 88 0.15 1.78 -4.97
N GLY A 89 -0.15 1.37 -6.21
CA GLY A 89 0.47 0.22 -6.87
C GLY A 89 1.98 0.44 -6.96
N GLY A 90 2.77 -0.52 -6.48
CA GLY A 90 4.23 -0.42 -6.52
C GLY A 90 4.78 -0.50 -7.95
N PRO A 91 6.11 -0.53 -8.12
CA PRO A 91 6.72 -0.81 -9.42
C PRO A 91 6.42 -2.25 -9.83
N GLY A 92 5.30 -2.45 -10.54
CA GLY A 92 4.82 -3.76 -10.91
C GLY A 92 3.31 -3.79 -10.94
N HIS A 93 2.77 -3.38 -12.08
CA HIS A 93 1.57 -3.86 -12.75
C HIS A 93 1.02 -2.68 -13.53
N LEU A 94 1.32 -2.70 -14.83
CA LEU A 94 0.50 -2.07 -15.85
C LEU A 94 -0.95 -2.20 -15.41
N GLY A 95 -1.60 -1.09 -15.09
CA GLY A 95 -3.03 -1.09 -14.79
C GLY A 95 -3.81 -1.75 -15.95
N PRO A 96 -5.10 -2.04 -15.77
CA PRO A 96 -5.96 -2.58 -16.84
C PRO A 96 -6.25 -1.58 -17.97
N GLY A 97 -5.27 -0.75 -18.33
CA GLY A 97 -5.22 0.21 -19.43
C GLY A 97 -3.84 0.21 -20.10
N GLY A 98 -3.21 -0.97 -20.21
CA GLY A 98 -2.11 -1.19 -21.14
C GLY A 98 -2.59 -0.79 -22.53
N GLN A 99 -2.13 0.38 -22.97
CA GLN A 99 -2.47 1.02 -24.23
C GLN A 99 -2.54 0.02 -25.38
N LEU A 100 -3.76 -0.24 -25.87
CA LEU A 100 -3.96 -0.61 -27.27
C LEU A 100 -3.60 0.62 -28.11
N LEU A 101 -2.30 0.85 -28.32
CA LEU A 101 -1.85 1.67 -29.44
C LEU A 101 -2.06 0.84 -30.71
N LEU A 102 -3.31 0.86 -31.21
CA LEU A 102 -3.62 0.50 -32.59
C LEU A 102 -2.97 1.54 -33.50
N SER A 103 -1.66 1.42 -33.74
CA SER A 103 -1.01 2.13 -34.83
C SER A 103 -1.39 1.47 -36.16
N LEU A 104 -2.62 1.71 -36.61
CA LEU A 104 -2.96 1.61 -38.04
C LEU A 104 -2.29 2.80 -38.75
N GLY A 105 -0.98 2.69 -38.98
CA GLY A 105 -0.28 3.57 -39.89
C GLY A 105 -0.56 3.11 -41.33
N PRO A 106 -1.13 3.95 -42.21
CA PRO A 106 -1.40 3.57 -43.58
C PRO A 106 -0.09 3.51 -44.36
N VAL A 107 0.43 2.30 -44.60
CA VAL A 107 1.45 2.06 -45.62
C VAL A 107 0.77 1.46 -46.85
N LEU A 108 -0.20 2.19 -47.38
CA LEU A 108 -0.61 2.12 -48.78
C LEU A 108 0.07 3.32 -49.44
N LEU A 109 1.24 3.12 -50.02
CA LEU A 109 1.83 3.94 -51.09
C LEU A 109 3.24 3.40 -51.37
N TRP A 110 3.32 2.30 -52.12
CA TRP A 110 4.43 2.01 -53.03
C TRP A 110 3.92 1.05 -54.11
N ALA A 111 3.20 1.64 -55.07
CA ALA A 111 2.81 1.00 -56.32
C ALA A 111 3.18 1.85 -57.54
N LEU A 112 4.20 2.73 -57.42
CA LEU A 112 4.76 3.49 -58.54
C LEU A 112 6.25 3.74 -58.30
N LEU A 113 7.07 2.74 -58.56
CA LEU A 113 8.37 2.90 -59.22
C LEU A 113 8.82 1.57 -59.84
#